data_AF-A0A3N9MVC1-F1
#
_entry.id   AF-A0A3N9MVC1-F1
#
_cell.length_a   1.000
_cell.length_b   1.000
_cell.length_c   1.000
_cell.angle_alpha   90.00
_cell.angle_beta   90.00
_cell.angle_gamma   90.00
#
_symmetry.space_group_name_H-M   'P 1'
#
loop_
_entity.id
_entity.type
_entity.pdbx_description
1 polymer ?
#
loop_
_entity_poly.entity_id
_entity_poly.type
_entity_poly.pdbx_seq_one_letter_code
_entity_poly.pdbx_strand_id
1 'polypeptide(L)' 'MKYKVHRFEIDMPKDRERLEQFMYNIEGEIVSIIPHVKPTFQLMGATSKVDFLLIVEKIMFKRFHTPQGLVPLRR' A
#
# COMPACT_ATOMS: atom_id res chain seq x y z
N MET A 1 14.46 -6.37 -7.67
CA MET A 1 13.64 -5.38 -6.95
C MET A 1 12.56 -6.13 -6.18
N LYS A 2 12.10 -5.60 -5.05
CA LYS A 2 11.04 -6.23 -4.26
C LYS A 2 9.85 -5.27 -4.18
N TYR A 3 8.67 -5.83 -4.01
CA TYR A 3 7.42 -5.08 -3.84
C TYR A 3 6.77 -5.49 -2.53
N LYS A 4 6.13 -4.53 -1.88
CA LYS A 4 5.29 -4.74 -0.71
C LYS A 4 3.89 -4.22 -1.04
N VAL A 5 2.87 -5.01 -0.72
CA VAL A 5 1.48 -4.61 -0.90
C VAL A 5 0.89 -4.35 0.48
N HIS A 6 0.33 -3.16 0.66
CA HIS A 6 -0.31 -2.75 1.89
C HIS A 6 -1.82 -2.71 1.67
N ARG A 7 -2.58 -3.21 2.63
CA ARG A 7 -4.04 -3.02 2.67
C ARG A 7 -4.37 -1.89 3.62
N PHE A 8 -4.97 -0.83 3.09
CA PHE A 8 -5.41 0.33 3.87
C PHE A 8 -6.93 0.37 3.85
N GLU A 9 -7.57 -0.03 4.95
CA GLU A 9 -9.02 0.19 5.14
C GLU A 9 -9.31 1.67 5.04
N ILE A 10 -10.44 2.09 4.46
CA ILE A 10 -10.74 3.51 4.26
C ILE A 10 -12.26 3.77 4.22
N ASP A 11 -12.69 4.85 4.89
CA ASP A 11 -13.92 5.57 4.56
C ASP A 11 -13.57 6.80 3.72
N MET A 12 -13.68 6.68 2.39
CA MET A 12 -13.23 7.68 1.40
C MET A 12 -13.55 9.15 1.74
N PRO A 13 -14.75 9.51 2.22
CA PRO A 13 -15.08 10.90 2.53
C PRO A 13 -14.44 11.44 3.81
N LYS A 14 -14.02 10.57 4.73
CA LYS A 14 -13.58 10.95 6.08
C LYS A 14 -12.09 10.77 6.31
N ASP A 15 -11.49 9.78 5.65
CA ASP A 15 -10.17 9.28 6.00
C ASP A 15 -9.03 9.89 5.16
N ARG A 16 -9.26 11.05 4.54
CA ARG A 16 -8.24 11.72 3.72
C ARG A 16 -6.94 11.95 4.49
N GLU A 17 -7.02 12.56 5.66
CA GLU A 17 -5.83 12.85 6.49
C GLU A 17 -5.14 11.56 6.95
N ARG A 18 -5.91 10.51 7.27
CA ARG A 18 -5.34 9.21 7.65
C ARG A 18 -4.60 8.54 6.49
N LEU A 19 -5.10 8.69 5.27
CA LEU A 19 -4.43 8.20 4.07
C LEU A 19 -3.13 8.99 3.81
N GLU A 20 -3.16 10.32 3.95
CA GLU A 20 -1.96 11.15 3.83
C GLU A 20 -0.89 10.74 4.84
N GLN A 21 -1.26 10.56 6.12
CA GLN A 21 -0.36 10.07 7.16
C GLN A 21 0.19 8.66 6.86
N PHE A 22 -0.65 7.76 6.35
CA PHE A 22 -0.19 6.44 5.93
C PHE A 22 0.87 6.53 4.82
N MET A 23 0.64 7.38 3.82
CA MET A 23 1.57 7.57 2.70
C MET A 23 2.90 8.20 3.15
N TYR A 24 2.88 9.15 4.10
CA TYR A 24 4.10 9.74 4.66
C TYR A 24 5.00 8.73 5.36
N ASN A 25 4.43 7.65 5.90
CA ASN A 25 5.18 6.61 6.60
C ASN A 25 5.76 5.53 5.66
N ILE A 26 5.50 5.62 4.36
CA ILE A 26 6.08 4.70 3.37
C ILE A 26 7.50 5.16 3.03
N GLU A 27 8.48 4.27 3.21
CA GLU A 27 9.90 4.54 2.89
C GLU A 27 10.21 4.35 1.40
N GLY A 28 9.53 3.41 0.73
CA GLY A 28 9.72 3.10 -0.67
C GLY A 28 8.94 4.01 -1.63
N GLU A 29 9.01 3.68 -2.91
CA GLU A 29 8.27 4.39 -3.96
C GLU A 29 6.87 3.80 -4.09
N ILE A 30 5.81 4.60 -3.89
CA ILE A 30 4.43 4.17 -4.19
C ILE A 30 4.25 4.13 -5.69
N VAL A 31 4.00 2.95 -6.25
CA VAL A 31 3.88 2.74 -7.70
C VAL A 31 2.44 2.49 -8.15
N SER A 32 1.53 2.16 -7.23
CA SER A 32 0.11 1.94 -7.54
C SER A 32 -0.77 2.06 -6.31
N ILE A 33 -2.01 2.52 -6.51
CA ILE A 33 -3.09 2.52 -5.52
C ILE A 33 -4.33 1.94 -6.20
N ILE A 34 -4.81 0.79 -5.71
CA ILE A 34 -5.91 0.03 -6.32
C ILE A 34 -7.08 -0.01 -5.34
N PRO A 35 -8.23 0.59 -5.66
CA PRO A 35 -9.40 0.52 -4.78
C PRO A 35 -10.10 -0.83 -4.90
N HIS A 36 -10.52 -1.40 -3.77
CA HIS A 36 -11.48 -2.48 -3.75
C HIS A 36 -12.89 -1.89 -3.64
N VAL A 37 -13.68 -2.03 -4.69
CA VAL A 37 -15.05 -1.51 -4.78
C VAL A 37 -16.02 -2.65 -4.47
N LYS A 38 -16.78 -2.51 -3.39
CA LYS A 38 -17.80 -3.48 -2.98
C LYS A 38 -19.20 -2.95 -3.30
N PRO A 39 -20.04 -3.72 -4.03
CA PRO A 39 -21.45 -3.39 -4.16
C PRO A 39 -22.15 -3.39 -2.79
N THR A 40 -22.99 -2.39 -2.55
CA THR A 40 -23.77 -2.27 -1.32
C THR A 40 -25.19 -1.88 -1.64
N PHE A 41 -26.17 -2.53 -1.02
CA PHE A 41 -27.56 -2.11 -1.08
C PHE A 41 -27.83 -1.11 0.03
N GLN A 42 -28.16 0.12 -0.34
CA GLN A 42 -28.58 1.17 0.57
C GLN A 42 -30.08 1.44 0.40
N LEU A 43 -30.67 2.22 1.29
CA LEU A 43 -32.11 2.51 1.30
C LEU A 43 -32.60 3.14 -0.03
N MET A 44 -31.72 3.85 -0.74
CA MET A 44 -31.99 4.50 -2.04
C MET A 44 -31.61 3.63 -3.26
N GLY A 45 -31.28 2.35 -3.08
CA GLY A 45 -30.99 1.40 -4.15
C GLY A 45 -29.58 0.80 -4.12
N ALA A 46 -29.22 0.16 -5.23
CA ALA A 46 -27.89 -0.43 -5.41
C ALA A 46 -26.84 0.67 -5.61
N THR A 47 -25.84 0.71 -4.74
CA THR A 47 -24.68 1.58 -4.85
C THR A 47 -23.39 0.78 -4.63
N SER A 48 -22.25 1.45 -4.55
CA SER A 48 -20.96 0.83 -4.26
C SER A 48 -20.17 1.69 -3.30
N LYS A 49 -19.40 1.04 -2.42
CA LYS A 49 -18.47 1.70 -1.51
C LYS A 49 -17.08 1.11 -1.69
N VAL A 50 -16.06 1.97 -1.54
CA VAL A 50 -14.68 1.51 -1.36
C VAL A 50 -14.46 1.25 0.13
N ASP A 51 -14.08 0.02 0.48
CA ASP A 51 -13.81 -0.39 1.85
C ASP A 51 -12.31 -0.43 2.17
N PHE A 52 -11.45 -0.67 1.17
CA PHE A 52 -10.00 -0.55 1.31
C PHE A 52 -9.29 -0.22 0.00
N LEU A 53 -8.05 0.23 0.13
CA LEU A 53 -7.07 0.42 -0.93
C LEU A 53 -5.96 -0.65 -0.80
N LEU A 54 -5.51 -1.19 -1.93
CA LEU A 54 -4.22 -1.87 -2.02
C LEU A 54 -3.19 -0.86 -2.51
N ILE A 55 -2.17 -0.61 -1.70
CA ILE A 55 -1.10 0.34 -2.01
C ILE A 55 0.16 -0.47 -2.26
N VAL A 56 0.71 -0.35 -3.47
CA VAL A 56 1.91 -1.08 -3.90
C VAL A 56 3.12 -0.19 -3.71
N GLU A 57 4.00 -0.60 -2.81
CA GLU A 57 5.29 0.00 -2.53
C GLU A 57 6.39 -0.80 -3.23
N LYS A 58 7.23 -0.09 -3.98
CA LYS A 58 8.46 -0.62 -4.56
C LYS A 58 9.62 -0.33 -3.61
N ILE A 59 10.21 -1.39 -3.07
CA ILE A 59 11.35 -1.30 -2.14
C ILE A 59 12.65 -1.59 -2.88
N MET A 60 13.63 -0.69 -2.70
CA MET A 60 14.98 -0.92 -3.20
C MET A 60 15.64 -2.04 -2.41
N PHE A 61 16.23 -3.00 -3.12
CA PHE A 61 17.06 -4.01 -2.48
C PHE A 61 18.41 -3.37 -2.14
N LYS A 62 18.59 -2.93 -0.89
CA LYS A 62 19.92 -2.49 -0.42
C LYS A 62 20.84 -3.70 -0.37
N ARG A 63 21.75 -3.83 -1.35
CA ARG A 63 22.92 -4.70 -1.24
C ARG A 63 23.94 -3.97 -0.40
N PHE A 64 24.28 -4.52 0.76
CA PHE A 64 25.46 -4.07 1.48
C PHE A 64 26.70 -4.46 0.66
N HIS A 65 27.55 -3.49 0.37
CA HIS A 65 28.89 -3.74 -0.18
C HIS A 65 29.85 -3.76 1.01
N THR A 66 30.25 -4.95 1.45
CA THR A 66 31.37 -5.12 2.38
C THR A 66 32.67 -5.11 1.59
N PRO A 67 33.76 -4.50 2.12
CA PRO A 67 35.08 -4.53 1.48
C PRO A 67 35.60 -5.95 1.17
N GLN A 68 35.05 -6.99 1.82
CA GLN A 68 35.46 -8.39 1.64
C GLN A 68 34.54 -9.24 0.73
N GLY A 69 33.65 -8.64 -0.08
CA GLY A 69 32.81 -9.37 -1.05
C GLY A 69 31.40 -9.74 -0.56
N LEU A 70 30.60 -10.38 -1.43
CA LEU A 70 29.16 -10.67 -1.23
C LEU A 70 28.95 -11.86 -0.28
N VAL A 71 28.31 -11.63 0.88
CA VAL A 71 27.82 -12.71 1.76
C VAL A 71 26.32 -12.94 1.50
N PRO A 72 25.85 -14.18 1.27
CA PRO A 72 24.42 -14.45 1.12
C PRO A 72 23.72 -14.37 2.48
N LEU A 73 22.57 -13.67 2.55
CA LEU A 73 21.72 -13.71 3.74
C LEU A 73 21.20 -15.14 3.94
N ARG A 74 21.47 -15.74 5.10
CA ARG A 74 20.75 -16.93 5.57
C ARG A 74 19.26 -16.58 5.70
N ARG A 75 18.43 -17.52 5.26
CA ARG A 75 16.96 -17.46 5.24
C ARG A 75 16.38 -17.17 6.61
#